data_AF-A0A7X7J9K1-F1
#
_entry.id   AF-A0A7X7J9K1-F1
#
_cell.length_a   1.000
_cell.length_b   1.000
_cell.length_c   1.000
_cell.angle_alpha   90.00
_cell.angle_beta   90.00
_cell.angle_gamma   90.00
#
_symmetry.space_group_name_H-M   'P 1'
#
loop_
_entity.id
_entity.type
_entity.pdbx_description
1 polymer ?
#
loop_
_entity_poly.entity_id
_entity_poly.type
_entity_poly.pdbx_seq_one_letter_code
_entity_poly.pdbx_strand_id
1 'polypeptide(L)'
;MLVLYGPEWGYVKLWQQLKDFRDWRIMEKEAALDVYNLTGAPSRASFRMRGMALNGGKRVAAQGGYHHGFRHLQLTEFVLEDIHLEPGLNRIRLSDAAWNLSKIPLLVDQVGATLSGVGR
;
A
#
# COMPACT_ATOMS: atom_id res chain seq x y z
N MET A 1 -2.93 15.54 5.58
CA MET A 1 -2.47 14.72 4.45
C MET A 1 -3.62 13.84 4.00
N LEU A 2 -3.72 13.59 2.69
CA LEU A 2 -4.74 12.72 2.10
C LEU A 2 -4.03 11.64 1.28
N VAL A 3 -4.47 10.39 1.40
CA VAL A 3 -3.95 9.26 0.62
C VAL A 3 -5.08 8.71 -0.25
N LEU A 4 -4.85 8.63 -1.55
CA LEU A 4 -5.79 8.10 -2.53
C LEU A 4 -5.16 6.92 -3.28
N TYR A 5 -6.01 5.98 -3.69
CA TYR A 5 -5.62 4.88 -4.56
C TYR A 5 -5.50 5.37 -6.01
N GLY A 6 -4.40 5.03 -6.66
CA GLY A 6 -4.22 5.26 -8.10
C GLY A 6 -5.12 4.35 -8.96
N PRO A 7 -5.13 4.56 -10.29
CA PRO A 7 -6.00 3.83 -11.21
C PRO A 7 -5.65 2.34 -11.36
N GLU A 8 -4.46 1.91 -10.94
CA GLU A 8 -4.01 0.52 -11.05
C GLU A 8 -4.61 -0.40 -9.98
N TRP A 9 -5.28 0.16 -8.97
CA TRP A 9 -5.96 -0.62 -7.95
C TRP A 9 -7.30 -1.14 -8.45
N GLY A 10 -7.49 -2.45 -8.37
CA GLY A 10 -8.82 -3.04 -8.54
C GLY A 10 -9.61 -3.09 -7.24
N TYR A 11 -10.77 -3.75 -7.29
CA TYR A 11 -11.60 -4.02 -6.14
C TYR A 11 -12.18 -5.43 -6.18
N VAL A 12 -12.25 -6.09 -5.03
CA VAL A 12 -12.81 -7.45 -4.91
C VAL A 12 -13.54 -7.66 -3.59
N LYS A 13 -14.54 -8.54 -3.63
CA LYS A 13 -15.28 -9.05 -2.46
C LYS A 13 -14.96 -10.53 -2.27
N LEU A 14 -14.59 -10.93 -1.06
CA LEU A 14 -14.14 -12.30 -0.75
C LEU A 14 -15.15 -13.07 0.12
N TRP A 15 -16.42 -12.67 0.11
CA TRP A 15 -17.43 -13.24 0.99
C TRP A 15 -17.69 -14.73 0.71
N GLN A 16 -17.49 -15.21 -0.52
CA GLN A 16 -17.65 -16.63 -0.84
C GLN A 16 -16.48 -17.47 -0.34
N GLN A 17 -15.26 -16.94 -0.47
CA GLN A 17 -14.00 -17.64 -0.22
C GLN A 17 -13.59 -17.58 1.25
N LEU A 18 -13.72 -16.42 1.89
CA LEU A 18 -13.21 -16.14 3.23
C LEU A 18 -14.30 -15.78 4.25
N LYS A 19 -15.58 -15.79 3.84
CA LYS A 19 -16.71 -15.26 4.65
C LYS A 19 -16.45 -13.83 5.15
N ASP A 20 -15.70 -13.08 4.34
CA ASP A 20 -15.30 -11.70 4.62
C ASP A 20 -16.07 -10.72 3.74
N PHE A 21 -16.80 -9.82 4.38
CA PHE A 21 -17.63 -8.82 3.72
C PHE A 21 -16.90 -7.51 3.42
N ARG A 22 -15.65 -7.37 3.85
CA ARG A 22 -14.84 -6.19 3.60
C ARG A 22 -14.62 -5.93 2.11
N ASP A 23 -14.42 -4.66 1.85
CA ASP A 23 -14.05 -4.08 0.57
C ASP A 23 -12.54 -4.19 0.42
N TRP A 24 -12.08 -5.11 -0.42
CA TRP A 24 -10.65 -5.27 -0.65
C TRP A 24 -10.21 -4.48 -1.88
N ARG A 25 -9.15 -3.71 -1.72
CA ARG A 25 -8.38 -3.19 -2.86
C ARG A 25 -7.42 -4.28 -3.30
N ILE A 26 -7.29 -4.48 -4.61
CA ILE A 26 -6.39 -5.48 -5.17
C ILE A 26 -5.25 -4.80 -5.92
N MET A 27 -4.02 -5.17 -5.56
CA MET A 27 -2.81 -4.83 -6.31
C MET A 27 -2.30 -6.10 -6.99
N GLU A 28 -2.14 -6.02 -8.30
CA GLU A 28 -1.55 -7.07 -9.11
C GLU A 28 -0.02 -6.91 -9.20
N LYS A 29 0.49 -6.52 -10.37
CA LYS A 29 1.92 -6.31 -10.62
C LYS A 29 2.45 -5.07 -9.93
N GLU A 30 1.75 -3.96 -10.12
CA GLU A 30 2.16 -2.64 -9.68
C GLU A 30 0.94 -1.80 -9.36
N ALA A 31 1.11 -0.83 -8.46
CA ALA A 31 0.10 0.17 -8.20
C ALA A 31 0.72 1.46 -7.68
N ALA A 32 0.01 2.57 -7.82
CA ALA A 32 0.40 3.84 -7.24
C ALA A 32 -0.54 4.27 -6.12
N LEU A 33 0.00 4.98 -5.13
CA LEU A 33 -0.76 5.74 -4.16
C LEU A 33 -0.47 7.22 -4.36
N ASP A 34 -1.52 8.01 -4.45
CA ASP A 34 -1.42 9.46 -4.57
C ASP A 34 -1.52 10.06 -3.16
N VAL A 35 -0.42 10.64 -2.70
CA VAL A 35 -0.26 11.19 -1.35
C VAL A 35 -0.18 12.71 -1.45
N TYR A 36 -1.21 13.38 -0.97
CA TYR A 36 -1.30 14.83 -0.99
C TYR A 36 -0.78 15.41 0.33
N ASN A 37 0.38 16.07 0.27
CA ASN A 37 0.83 16.97 1.31
C ASN A 37 0.08 18.30 1.17
N LEU A 38 -0.89 18.50 2.06
CA LEU A 38 -1.74 19.69 2.07
C LEU A 38 -1.12 20.87 2.82
N THR A 39 0.15 20.76 3.24
CA THR A 39 0.89 21.86 3.86
C THR A 39 1.64 22.68 2.80
N GLY A 40 2.01 23.92 3.14
CA GLY A 40 2.78 24.79 2.24
C GLY A 40 4.29 24.51 2.24
N ALA A 41 4.77 23.47 2.94
CA ALA A 41 6.19 23.18 3.09
C ALA A 41 6.47 21.66 2.95
N PRO A 42 7.70 21.27 2.58
CA PRO A 42 8.09 19.87 2.59
C PRO A 42 7.87 19.25 3.97
N SER A 43 7.43 17.99 3.99
CA SER A 43 7.09 17.26 5.20
C SER A 43 7.70 15.87 5.20
N ARG A 44 7.88 15.30 6.40
CA ARG A 44 8.20 13.88 6.57
C ARG A 44 6.96 13.14 7.02
N ALA A 45 6.78 11.93 6.54
CA ALA A 45 5.62 11.10 6.89
C ALA A 45 5.98 9.62 7.02
N SER A 46 5.17 8.90 7.77
CA SER A 46 5.13 7.44 7.75
C SER A 46 3.90 6.97 6.99
N PHE A 47 4.10 6.06 6.04
CA PHE A 47 3.04 5.37 5.33
C PHE A 47 2.80 4.00 5.97
N ARG A 48 1.54 3.60 6.06
CA ARG A 48 1.11 2.28 6.55
C ARG A 48 0.13 1.66 5.57
N MET A 49 0.33 0.39 5.29
CA MET A 49 -0.56 -0.43 4.50
C MET A 49 -0.79 -1.76 5.20
N ARG A 50 -2.05 -2.14 5.36
CA ARG A 50 -2.42 -3.45 5.89
C ARG A 50 -3.00 -4.30 4.77
N GLY A 51 -2.46 -5.51 4.64
CA GLY A 51 -2.86 -6.41 3.57
C GLY A 51 -2.39 -7.82 3.75
N MET A 52 -2.76 -8.69 2.81
CA MET A 52 -2.39 -10.10 2.77
C MET A 52 -2.29 -10.59 1.33
N ALA A 53 -1.52 -11.65 1.10
CA ALA A 53 -1.43 -12.27 -0.21
C ALA A 53 -2.48 -13.39 -0.36
N LEU A 54 -3.15 -13.47 -1.52
CA LEU A 54 -4.33 -14.33 -1.66
C LEU A 54 -3.98 -15.81 -1.84
N ASN A 55 -3.05 -16.18 -2.73
CA ASN A 55 -2.78 -17.57 -3.14
C ASN A 55 -1.29 -17.96 -3.03
N GLY A 56 -0.60 -17.44 -2.02
CA GLY A 56 0.81 -17.72 -1.75
C GLY A 56 1.50 -16.52 -1.11
N GLY A 57 2.83 -16.48 -1.10
CA GLY A 57 3.58 -15.31 -0.65
C GLY A 57 3.78 -14.28 -1.77
N LYS A 58 3.72 -12.99 -1.43
CA LYS A 58 4.01 -11.88 -2.35
C LYS A 58 5.04 -10.94 -1.72
N ARG A 59 6.04 -10.50 -2.48
CA ARG A 59 6.97 -9.45 -2.04
C ARG A 59 6.65 -8.16 -2.76
N VAL A 60 6.37 -7.12 -2.01
CA VAL A 60 6.08 -5.77 -2.53
C VAL A 60 7.27 -4.89 -2.28
N ALA A 61 7.74 -4.23 -3.33
CA ALA A 61 8.74 -3.18 -3.29
C ALA A 61 8.06 -1.81 -3.29
N ALA A 62 8.61 -0.86 -2.54
CA ALA A 62 8.30 0.56 -2.61
C ALA A 62 9.55 1.37 -2.97
N GLN A 63 9.39 2.68 -3.15
CA GLN A 63 10.50 3.60 -3.41
C GLN A 63 11.55 3.56 -2.30
N GLY A 64 12.81 3.85 -2.63
CA GLY A 64 13.91 3.84 -1.66
C GLY A 64 14.45 2.44 -1.32
N GLY A 65 14.09 1.40 -2.08
CA GLY A 65 14.59 0.04 -1.87
C GLY A 65 13.90 -0.71 -0.73
N TYR A 66 12.77 -0.19 -0.24
CA TYR A 66 11.99 -0.87 0.79
C TYR A 66 11.23 -2.05 0.19
N HIS A 67 11.25 -3.16 0.91
CA HIS A 67 10.53 -4.37 0.52
C HIS A 67 9.79 -4.96 1.71
N HIS A 68 8.60 -5.49 1.48
CA HIS A 68 7.83 -6.21 2.49
C HIS A 68 7.26 -7.52 1.92
N GLY A 69 7.33 -8.58 2.72
CA GLY A 69 6.77 -9.88 2.37
C GLY A 69 5.40 -10.07 2.99
N PHE A 70 4.38 -10.18 2.16
CA PHE A 70 3.02 -10.57 2.57
C PHE A 70 2.86 -12.07 2.47
N ARG A 71 2.30 -12.67 3.52
CA ARG A 71 2.06 -14.11 3.61
C ARG A 71 0.64 -14.44 3.16
N HIS A 72 0.46 -15.70 2.78
CA HIS A 72 -0.83 -16.25 2.35
C HIS A 72 -1.87 -16.13 3.48
N LEU A 73 -2.97 -15.43 3.21
CA LEU A 73 -4.11 -15.25 4.12
C LEU A 73 -3.75 -14.77 5.53
N GLN A 74 -2.63 -14.09 5.68
CA GLN A 74 -2.20 -13.48 6.93
C GLN A 74 -2.12 -11.97 6.74
N LEU A 75 -2.99 -11.25 7.45
CA LEU A 75 -2.93 -9.79 7.49
C LEU A 75 -1.65 -9.34 8.18
N THR A 76 -0.83 -8.58 7.47
CA THR A 76 0.38 -7.96 7.98
C THR A 76 0.38 -6.46 7.66
N GLU A 77 1.11 -5.71 8.48
CA GLU A 77 1.31 -4.28 8.27
C GLU A 77 2.67 -4.04 7.60
N PHE A 78 2.65 -3.28 6.51
CA PHE A 78 3.81 -2.70 5.86
C PHE A 78 3.90 -1.23 6.25
N VAL A 79 4.99 -0.86 6.90
CA VAL A 79 5.29 0.52 7.28
C VAL A 79 6.49 1.00 6.47
N LEU A 80 6.34 2.17 5.84
CA LEU A 80 7.42 2.90 5.20
C LEU A 80 7.60 4.20 5.98
N GLU A 81 8.74 4.35 6.65
CA GLU A 81 9.02 5.49 7.52
C GLU A 81 9.83 6.56 6.79
N ASP A 82 9.78 7.78 7.34
CA ASP A 82 10.58 8.93 6.90
C ASP A 82 10.49 9.28 5.41
N ILE A 83 9.29 9.15 4.85
CA ILE A 83 9.02 9.51 3.47
C ILE A 83 9.02 11.03 3.34
N HIS A 84 9.85 11.53 2.44
CA HIS A 84 9.85 12.93 2.08
C HIS A 84 8.67 13.25 1.14
N LEU A 85 7.90 14.27 1.49
CA LEU A 85 6.75 14.73 0.72
C LEU A 85 6.89 16.22 0.40
N GLU A 86 6.96 16.54 -0.88
CA GLU A 86 6.85 17.91 -1.38
C GLU A 86 5.43 18.44 -1.19
N PRO A 87 5.20 19.76 -1.10
CA PRO A 87 3.86 20.34 -1.14
C PRO A 87 3.06 19.85 -2.37
N GLY A 88 1.80 19.48 -2.16
CA GLY A 88 0.94 18.95 -3.22
C GLY A 88 1.03 17.43 -3.40
N LEU A 89 0.97 16.96 -4.65
CA LEU A 89 0.87 15.54 -4.99
C LEU A 89 2.24 14.86 -5.00
N ASN A 90 2.36 13.78 -4.24
CA ASN A 90 3.49 12.86 -4.23
C ASN A 90 2.99 11.46 -4.61
N ARG A 91 3.77 10.69 -5.39
CA ARG A 91 3.32 9.38 -5.88
C ARG A 91 4.12 8.21 -5.30
N ILE A 92 3.45 7.49 -4.42
CA ILE A 92 3.56 6.12 -3.88
C ILE A 92 3.73 4.93 -4.83
N ARG A 93 4.85 4.69 -5.53
CA ARG A 93 4.93 3.48 -6.39
C ARG A 93 5.18 2.20 -5.60
N LEU A 94 4.34 1.19 -5.84
CA LEU A 94 4.45 -0.17 -5.33
C LEU A 94 4.59 -1.15 -6.50
N SER A 95 5.43 -2.17 -6.36
CA SER A 95 5.63 -3.18 -7.41
C SER A 95 5.99 -4.55 -6.87
N ASP A 96 5.82 -5.58 -7.69
CA ASP A 96 6.29 -6.95 -7.43
C ASP A 96 7.09 -7.46 -8.63
N ALA A 97 8.40 -7.62 -8.41
CA ALA A 97 9.31 -8.11 -9.44
C ALA A 97 9.04 -9.57 -9.84
N ALA A 98 8.39 -10.37 -8.98
CA ALA A 98 8.08 -11.78 -9.22
C ALA A 98 6.70 -11.99 -9.86
N TRP A 99 5.98 -10.92 -10.21
CA TRP A 99 4.60 -10.99 -10.71
C TRP A 99 4.43 -11.95 -11.89
N ASN A 100 5.33 -11.87 -12.89
CA ASN A 100 5.24 -12.71 -14.09
C ASN A 100 5.37 -14.22 -13.80
N LEU A 101 5.94 -14.59 -12.65
CA LEU A 101 6.11 -15.98 -12.22
C LEU A 101 4.94 -16.45 -11.36
N SER A 102 4.53 -15.65 -10.37
CA SER A 102 3.56 -16.09 -9.35
C SER A 102 2.13 -15.64 -9.62
N LYS A 103 1.94 -14.45 -10.21
CA LYS A 103 0.64 -13.78 -10.41
C LYS A 103 -0.22 -13.72 -9.13
N ILE A 104 0.42 -13.68 -7.96
CA ILE A 104 -0.27 -13.65 -6.66
C ILE A 104 -0.66 -12.21 -6.36
N PRO A 105 -1.95 -11.87 -6.27
CA PRO A 105 -2.37 -10.52 -5.94
C PRO A 105 -2.18 -10.21 -4.45
N LEU A 106 -1.95 -8.94 -4.15
CA LEU A 106 -2.07 -8.39 -2.80
C LEU A 106 -3.47 -7.85 -2.59
N LEU A 107 -4.07 -8.22 -1.46
CA LEU A 107 -5.31 -7.65 -0.98
C LEU A 107 -5.00 -6.65 0.12
N VAL A 108 -5.55 -5.44 0.00
CA VAL A 108 -5.32 -4.34 0.93
C VAL A 108 -6.65 -3.87 1.49
N ASP A 109 -6.76 -3.81 2.81
CA ASP A 109 -7.94 -3.31 3.49
C ASP A 109 -7.75 -1.90 4.06
N GLN A 110 -6.51 -1.48 4.27
CA GLN A 110 -6.21 -0.16 4.79
C GLN A 110 -4.93 0.39 4.18
N VAL A 111 -4.99 1.67 3.78
CA VAL A 111 -3.81 2.52 3.56
C VAL A 111 -3.96 3.78 4.39
N GLY A 112 -2.85 4.30 4.87
CA GLY A 112 -2.81 5.56 5.59
C GLY A 112 -1.43 6.15 5.56
N ALA A 113 -1.36 7.45 5.81
CA ALA A 113 -0.11 8.11 6.06
C ALA A 113 -0.29 9.10 7.21
N THR A 114 0.75 9.27 8.01
CA THR A 114 0.79 10.19 9.14
C THR A 114 2.02 11.06 9.04
N LEU A 115 1.89 12.37 9.29
CA LEU A 115 3.04 13.26 9.37
C LEU A 115 3.95 12.83 10.53
N SER A 116 5.24 12.74 10.26
CA SER A 116 6.28 12.47 11.25
C SER A 116 6.63 13.79 11.91
N GLY A 117 6.38 13.92 13.22
CA GLY A 117 6.80 15.10 13.99
C GLY A 117 5.71 16.09 14.41
N VAL A 118 4.42 15.73 14.38
CA VAL A 118 3.45 16.44 15.24
C VAL A 118 3.52 15.82 16.63
N GLY A 119 4.52 16.25 17.40
CA GLY A 119 4.45 16.13 18.86
C GLY A 119 3.15 16.78 19.33
N ARG A 120 2.41 16.07 20.19
CA ARG A 120 1.30 16.66 20.94
C ARG A 120 1.79 17.81 21.79
#